data_AF-A0A2V7V8T1-F1
#
_entry.id   AF-A0A2V7V8T1-F1
#
_cell.length_a   1.000
_cell.length_b   1.000
_cell.length_c   1.000
_cell.angle_alpha   90.00
_cell.angle_beta   90.00
_cell.angle_gamma   90.00
#
_symmetry.space_group_name_H-M   'P 1'
#
loop_
_entity.id
_entity.type
_entity.pdbx_description
1 polymer ?
#
loop_
_entity_poly.entity_id
_entity_poly.type
_entity_poly.pdbx_seq_one_letter_code
_entity_poly.pdbx_strand_id
1 'polypeptide(L)'
;MKASRDQIMADVLGLLGKLADDWEYTGEITPQTRFFADMGLGSLDVVVLGTAVQEHYQQVFPFVELFAQVGQRAMPDIPVGEWVDFIYRHLDGPSADTAPEGSAR
;
A
#
# COMPACT_ATOMS: atom_id res chain seq x y z
N MET A 1 -8.22 5.59 17.22
CA MET A 1 -7.01 6.42 17.29
C MET A 1 -6.38 6.38 15.90
N LYS A 2 -6.07 7.54 15.30
CA LYS A 2 -5.41 7.62 14.00
C LYS A 2 -4.01 7.02 14.11
N ALA A 3 -3.65 6.08 13.24
CA ALA A 3 -2.26 5.62 13.18
C ALA A 3 -1.38 6.77 12.67
N SER A 4 -0.28 7.05 13.37
CA SER A 4 0.69 8.04 12.89
C SER A 4 1.37 7.53 11.62
N ARG A 5 1.93 8.44 10.82
CA ARG A 5 2.75 8.07 9.66
C ARG A 5 3.88 7.12 10.04
N ASP A 6 4.49 7.33 11.20
CA ASP A 6 5.57 6.49 11.71
C ASP A 6 5.08 5.08 12.10
N GLN A 7 3.87 4.98 12.65
CA GLN A 7 3.24 3.68 12.90
C GLN A 7 2.95 2.97 11.59
N ILE A 8 2.42 3.67 10.58
CA ILE A 8 2.15 3.08 9.27
C ILE A 8 3.44 2.64 8.58
N MET A 9 4.52 3.43 8.71
CA MET A 9 5.83 3.03 8.24
C MET A 9 6.28 1.74 8.92
N ALA A 10 6.21 1.67 10.25
CA ALA A 10 6.58 0.46 10.99
C ALA A 10 5.75 -0.77 10.58
N ASP A 11 4.45 -0.59 10.38
CA ASP A 11 3.54 -1.65 9.94
C ASP A 11 3.89 -2.11 8.51
N VAL A 12 4.08 -1.17 7.58
CA VAL A 12 4.48 -1.48 6.19
C VAL A 12 5.84 -2.16 6.14
N LEU A 13 6.81 -1.72 6.93
CA LEU A 13 8.12 -2.38 7.03
C LEU A 13 7.97 -3.80 7.60
N GLY A 14 7.08 -4.01 8.58
CA GLY A 14 6.78 -5.34 9.11
C GLY A 14 6.11 -6.25 8.08
N LEU A 15 5.20 -5.73 7.26
CA LEU A 15 4.55 -6.47 6.17
C LEU A 15 5.53 -6.79 5.04
N LEU A 16 6.34 -5.81 4.62
CA LEU A 16 7.40 -6.01 3.65
C LEU A 16 8.41 -7.03 4.15
N GLY A 17 8.82 -6.99 5.43
CA GLY A 17 9.74 -7.98 5.99
C GLY A 17 9.18 -9.40 5.96
N LYS A 18 7.87 -9.58 6.20
CA LYS A 18 7.22 -10.90 6.08
C LYS A 18 7.18 -11.42 4.64
N LEU A 19 7.02 -10.53 3.67
CA LEU A 19 6.95 -10.87 2.25
C LEU A 19 8.34 -10.91 1.58
N ALA A 20 9.33 -10.21 2.14
CA ALA A 20 10.67 -10.10 1.59
C ALA A 20 11.41 -11.43 1.58
N ASP A 21 11.13 -12.32 2.53
CA ASP A 21 11.66 -13.69 2.52
C ASP A 21 11.20 -14.45 1.27
N ASP A 22 9.93 -14.31 0.87
CA ASP A 22 9.38 -14.90 -0.36
C ASP A 22 9.93 -14.22 -1.63
N TRP A 23 10.38 -12.97 -1.52
CA TRP A 23 10.97 -12.18 -2.61
C TRP A 23 12.51 -12.19 -2.65
N GLU A 24 13.16 -12.98 -1.77
CA GLU A 24 14.62 -13.04 -1.62
C GLU A 24 15.30 -11.68 -1.39
N TYR A 25 14.59 -10.69 -0.85
CA TYR A 25 15.12 -9.35 -0.60
C TYR A 25 15.74 -9.24 0.80
N THR A 26 17.04 -8.92 0.87
CA THR A 26 17.81 -8.87 2.12
C THR A 26 18.37 -7.47 2.46
N GLY A 27 17.99 -6.46 1.68
CA GLY A 27 18.44 -5.08 1.86
C GLY A 27 17.73 -4.34 2.99
N GLU A 28 18.30 -3.21 3.42
CA GLU A 28 17.62 -2.28 4.32
C GLU A 28 16.49 -1.56 3.58
N ILE A 29 15.26 -1.69 4.09
CA ILE A 29 14.10 -1.00 3.54
C ILE A 29 14.00 0.38 4.20
N THR A 30 14.15 1.42 3.38
CA THR A 30 14.04 2.82 3.77
C THR A 30 12.85 3.48 3.07
N PRO A 31 12.42 4.68 3.48
CA PRO A 31 11.37 5.41 2.76
C PRO A 31 11.71 5.74 1.30
N GLN A 32 12.99 5.71 0.94
CA GLN A 32 13.46 5.95 -0.43
C GLN A 32 13.58 4.67 -1.26
N THR A 33 13.53 3.51 -0.62
CA THR A 33 13.59 2.20 -1.29
C THR A 33 12.40 2.06 -2.21
N ARG A 34 12.67 1.66 -3.44
CA ARG A 34 11.70 1.55 -4.52
C ARG A 34 11.28 0.10 -4.77
N PHE A 35 9.99 -0.13 -4.89
CA PHE A 35 9.42 -1.47 -5.06
C PHE A 35 9.95 -2.18 -6.31
N PHE A 36 10.02 -1.49 -7.45
CA PHE A 36 10.41 -2.14 -8.70
C PHE A 36 11.92 -2.06 -8.93
N ALA A 37 12.52 -0.87 -8.83
CA ALA A 37 13.94 -0.71 -9.15
C ALA A 37 14.91 -1.23 -8.09
N ASP A 38 14.57 -1.13 -6.80
CA ASP A 38 15.49 -1.53 -5.72
C ASP A 38 15.16 -2.92 -5.19
N MET A 39 13.88 -3.24 -4.98
CA MET A 39 13.44 -4.54 -4.48
C MET A 39 13.18 -5.58 -5.58
N GLY A 40 13.04 -5.15 -6.84
CA GLY A 40 12.77 -6.07 -7.95
C GLY A 40 11.37 -6.67 -7.95
N LEU A 41 10.42 -6.07 -7.22
CA LEU A 41 9.05 -6.59 -7.10
C LEU A 41 8.34 -6.58 -8.45
N GLY A 42 7.59 -7.63 -8.73
CA GLY A 42 6.65 -7.68 -9.84
C GLY A 42 5.36 -6.90 -9.54
N SER A 43 4.57 -6.63 -10.57
CA SER A 43 3.25 -6.00 -10.41
C SER A 43 2.31 -6.82 -9.50
N LEU A 44 2.42 -8.15 -9.54
CA LEU A 44 1.67 -9.05 -8.67
C LEU A 44 2.08 -8.90 -7.20
N ASP A 45 3.37 -8.77 -6.92
CA ASP A 45 3.90 -8.63 -5.56
C ASP A 45 3.37 -7.36 -4.89
N VAL A 46 3.27 -6.26 -5.65
CA VAL A 46 2.68 -5.01 -5.15
C VAL A 46 1.18 -5.15 -4.89
N VAL A 47 0.45 -5.94 -5.68
CA VAL A 47 -0.97 -6.26 -5.40
C VAL A 47 -1.09 -7.10 -4.13
N VAL A 48 -0.22 -8.09 -3.93
CA VAL A 48 -0.17 -8.91 -2.71
C VAL A 48 0.11 -8.05 -1.47
N LEU A 49 1.08 -7.13 -1.56
CA LEU A 49 1.36 -6.15 -0.51
C LEU A 49 0.14 -5.28 -0.20
N GLY A 50 -0.56 -4.81 -1.24
CA GLY A 50 -1.81 -4.05 -1.10
C GLY A 50 -2.86 -4.83 -0.30
N THR A 51 -3.07 -6.11 -0.63
CA THR A 51 -3.97 -6.99 0.10
C THR A 51 -3.55 -7.15 1.56
N ALA A 52 -2.27 -7.41 1.81
CA ALA A 52 -1.74 -7.58 3.17
C ALA A 52 -1.92 -6.31 4.03
N VAL A 53 -1.77 -5.12 3.44
CA VAL A 53 -2.05 -3.84 4.11
C VAL A 53 -3.53 -3.68 4.43
N GLN A 54 -4.42 -4.01 3.49
CA GLN A 54 -5.87 -3.94 3.71
C GLN A 54 -6.32 -4.89 4.82
N GLU A 55 -5.75 -6.10 4.86
CA GLU A 55 -5.98 -7.06 5.94
C GLU A 55 -5.42 -6.56 7.27
N HIS A 56 -4.24 -5.95 7.30
CA HIS A 56 -3.66 -5.42 8.54
C HIS A 56 -4.51 -4.30 9.15
N TYR A 57 -5.01 -3.37 8.32
CA TYR A 57 -5.85 -2.25 8.78
C TYR A 57 -7.35 -2.54 8.80
N GLN A 58 -7.78 -3.71 8.32
CA GLN A 58 -9.19 -4.07 8.14
C GLN A 58 -9.97 -3.01 7.35
N GLN A 59 -9.32 -2.42 6.34
CA GLN A 59 -9.85 -1.31 5.53
C GLN A 59 -9.47 -1.50 4.07
N VAL A 60 -10.39 -1.14 3.16
CA VAL A 60 -10.12 -1.10 1.72
C VAL A 60 -9.44 0.21 1.35
N PHE A 61 -8.37 0.14 0.56
CA PHE A 61 -7.65 1.32 0.06
C PHE A 61 -7.78 1.38 -1.48
N PRO A 62 -7.90 2.58 -2.07
CA PRO A 62 -8.04 2.73 -3.52
C PRO A 62 -6.69 2.58 -4.25
N PHE A 63 -5.95 1.49 -4.01
CA PHE A 63 -4.63 1.26 -4.62
C PHE A 63 -4.65 1.24 -6.15
N VAL A 64 -5.80 0.92 -6.75
CA VAL A 64 -6.01 1.01 -8.20
C VAL A 64 -5.68 2.42 -8.73
N GLU A 65 -6.03 3.47 -7.98
CA GLU A 65 -5.72 4.85 -8.36
C GLU A 65 -4.22 5.12 -8.27
N LEU A 66 -3.55 4.62 -7.23
CA LEU A 66 -2.09 4.72 -7.11
C LEU A 66 -1.39 4.03 -8.28
N PHE A 67 -1.81 2.81 -8.63
CA PHE A 67 -1.23 2.05 -9.74
C PHE A 67 -1.47 2.72 -11.09
N ALA A 68 -2.65 3.29 -11.31
CA ALA A 68 -2.96 4.06 -12.52
C ALA A 68 -2.08 5.30 -12.65
N GLN A 69 -1.81 6.01 -11.54
CA GLN A 69 -0.91 7.16 -11.51
C GLN A 69 0.54 6.75 -11.75
N VAL A 70 0.99 5.66 -11.14
CA VAL A 70 2.36 5.13 -11.30
C VAL A 70 2.60 4.66 -12.74
N GLY A 71 1.63 3.98 -13.34
CA GLY A 71 1.70 3.51 -14.73
C GLY A 71 1.77 4.63 -15.78
N GLN A 72 1.38 5.86 -15.43
CA GLN A 72 1.51 7.04 -16.30
C GLN A 72 2.86 7.74 -16.19
N ARG A 73 3.72 7.36 -15.22
CA ARG A 73 5.04 7.95 -15.03
C ARG A 73 6.02 7.43 -16.07
N ALA A 74 7.00 8.25 -16.41
CA ALA A 74 8.12 7.84 -17.27
C ALA A 74 8.93 6.67 -16.65
N MET A 75 8.97 6.60 -15.32
CA MET A 75 9.53 5.49 -14.56
C MET A 75 8.45 4.99 -13.57
N PRO A 76 7.75 3.88 -13.89
CA PRO A 76 6.68 3.36 -13.05
C PRO A 76 7.29 2.68 -11.83
N ASP A 77 7.55 3.47 -10.79
CA ASP A 77 8.10 2.99 -9.54
C ASP A 77 7.41 3.62 -8.33
N ILE A 78 7.42 2.89 -7.22
CA ILE A 78 6.75 3.25 -5.98
C ILE A 78 7.78 3.22 -4.85
N PRO A 79 8.19 4.40 -4.35
CA PRO A 79 8.94 4.50 -3.11
C PRO A 79 8.10 4.06 -1.92
N VAL A 80 8.69 3.35 -0.95
CA VAL A 80 8.03 2.96 0.32
C VAL A 80 7.39 4.17 1.01
N GLY A 81 8.06 5.33 1.00
CA GLY A 81 7.53 6.55 1.58
C GLY A 81 6.25 7.04 0.91
N GLU A 82 6.14 6.90 -0.42
CA GLU A 82 4.94 7.28 -1.17
C GLU A 82 3.78 6.33 -0.85
N TRP A 83 4.05 5.04 -0.76
CA TRP A 83 3.08 4.02 -0.35
C TRP A 83 2.53 4.30 1.05
N VAL A 84 3.40 4.60 2.02
CA VAL A 84 3.02 4.98 3.38
C VAL A 84 2.20 6.25 3.40
N ASP A 85 2.60 7.27 2.63
CA ASP A 85 1.83 8.52 2.53
C ASP A 85 0.44 8.28 1.95
N PHE A 86 0.31 7.38 0.96
CA PHE A 86 -0.96 7.02 0.38
C PHE A 86 -1.89 6.39 1.42
N ILE A 87 -1.41 5.43 2.21
CA ILE A 87 -2.17 4.80 3.29
C ILE A 87 -2.55 5.85 4.34
N TYR A 88 -1.58 6.66 4.79
CA TYR A 88 -1.81 7.69 5.80
C TYR A 88 -2.90 8.69 5.40
N ARG A 89 -2.99 9.06 4.11
CA ARG A 89 -4.04 9.95 3.61
C ARG A 89 -5.43 9.30 3.63
N HIS A 90 -5.52 8.00 3.38
CA HIS A 90 -6.79 7.29 3.25
C HIS A 90 -7.25 6.59 4.53
N LEU A 91 -6.39 6.49 5.55
CA LEU A 91 -6.73 5.86 6.84
C LEU A 91 -7.81 6.63 7.64
N ASP A 92 -8.09 7.90 7.30
CA ASP A 92 -9.11 8.74 7.95
C ASP A 92 -10.31 9.13 7.04
N GLY A 93 -10.46 8.57 5.83
CA GLY A 93 -11.69 8.69 5.01
C GLY A 93 -11.50 9.05 3.52
N PRO A 94 -12.57 8.92 2.69
CA PRO A 94 -13.97 8.82 3.09
C PRO A 94 -14.40 7.37 3.33
N SER A 95 -15.10 7.16 4.45
CA SER A 95 -16.08 6.07 4.56
C SER A 95 -16.90 6.05 3.27
N ALA A 96 -16.89 4.93 2.55
CA ALA A 96 -17.85 4.68 1.50
C ALA A 96 -19.23 4.46 2.14
N ASP A 97 -19.83 5.55 2.60
CA ASP A 97 -21.26 5.71 2.69
C ASP A 97 -21.78 5.88 1.25
N THR A 98 -21.96 4.76 0.55
CA THR A 98 -22.90 4.62 -0.59
C THR A 98 -23.03 3.16 -1.03
N ALA A 99 -23.74 2.37 -0.23
CA ALA A 99 -24.78 1.52 -0.82
C ALA A 99 -26.09 1.98 -0.19
N PRO A 100 -26.97 2.70 -0.91
CA PRO A 100 -28.30 2.95 -0.40
C PRO A 100 -28.98 1.60 -0.19
N GLU A 101 -29.56 1.50 1.01
CA GLU A 101 -30.54 0.53 1.45
C GLU A 101 -31.41 0.00 0.32
N GLY A 102 -31.78 -1.27 0.45
CA GLY A 102 -32.72 -1.94 -0.42
C GLY A 102 -33.91 -1.05 -0.78
N SER A 103 -33.99 -0.69 -2.05
CA SER A 103 -35.20 -0.14 -2.63
C SER A 103 -36.22 -1.26 -2.76
N ALA A 104 -36.96 -1.43 -1.66
CA ALA A 104 -38.39 -1.66 -1.57
C ALA A 104 -39.10 -2.45 -2.70
N ARG A 105 -39.73 -3.55 -2.24
CA ARG A 105 -40.95 -4.25 -2.70
C ARG A 105 -40.79 -5.41 -3.66
#